data_AF-A0A2S5X7S2-F1
#
_entry.id   AF-A0A2S5X7S2-F1
#
_cell.length_a   1.000
_cell.length_b   1.000
_cell.length_c   1.000
_cell.angle_alpha   90.00
_cell.angle_beta   90.00
_cell.angle_gamma   90.00
#
_symmetry.space_group_name_H-M   'P 1'
#
loop_
_entity.id
_entity.type
_entity.pdbx_description
1 polymer ?
#
loop_
_entity_poly.entity_id
_entity_poly.type
_entity_poly.pdbx_seq_one_letter_code
_entity_poly.pdbx_strand_id
1 'polypeptide(L)'
;MDATLVAAVFEHLGSVGLPVCVGVPSRAVLQLSAGRVHLVERIRTLLVVSLGHGVVELDLAAVRSCLLVTSWGPHGPTSTLEVYDARSECVVVLTQLGIVGPGAHRAWEQMLESLPTA
;
A
#
# COMPACT_ATOMS: atom_id res chain seq x y z
N MET A 1 10.91 -6.13 5.62
CA MET A 1 10.39 -5.02 6.45
C MET A 1 9.18 -5.51 7.25
N ASP A 2 8.83 -4.89 8.39
CA ASP A 2 7.79 -5.36 9.31
C ASP A 2 6.42 -4.66 9.13
N ALA A 3 5.43 -5.04 9.95
CA ALA A 3 4.06 -4.54 9.89
C ALA A 3 3.91 -3.05 10.23
N THR A 4 4.86 -2.47 10.99
CA THR A 4 4.79 -1.05 11.38
C THR A 4 4.98 -0.13 10.19
N LEU A 5 5.73 -0.59 9.18
CA LEU A 5 5.92 0.11 7.93
C LEU A 5 4.60 0.36 7.19
N VAL A 6 3.70 -0.63 7.15
CA VAL A 6 2.45 -0.51 6.38
C VAL A 6 1.59 0.62 6.94
N ALA A 7 1.49 0.71 8.26
CA ALA A 7 0.82 1.83 8.93
C ALA A 7 1.49 3.17 8.60
N ALA A 8 2.82 3.25 8.71
CA ALA A 8 3.57 4.47 8.42
C ALA A 8 3.40 4.95 6.96
N VAL A 9 3.34 4.01 6.00
CA VAL A 9 3.08 4.32 4.58
C VAL A 9 1.69 4.94 4.42
N PHE A 10 0.64 4.36 5.01
CA PHE A 10 -0.70 4.93 4.94
C PHE A 10 -0.80 6.29 5.63
N GLU A 11 -0.18 6.45 6.80
CA GLU A 11 -0.12 7.72 7.52
C GLU A 11 0.57 8.80 6.67
N HIS A 12 1.69 8.47 6.03
CA HIS A 12 2.38 9.37 5.13
C HIS A 12 1.53 9.73 3.91
N LEU A 13 0.91 8.75 3.24
CA LEU A 13 0.00 8.97 2.11
C LEU A 13 -1.15 9.92 2.47
N GLY A 14 -1.73 9.76 3.68
CA GLY A 14 -2.75 10.67 4.21
C GLY A 14 -2.21 12.08 4.46
N SER A 15 -1.01 12.19 5.02
CA SER A 15 -0.36 13.48 5.31
C SER A 15 -0.04 14.29 4.05
N VAL A 16 0.49 13.65 3.00
CA VAL A 16 0.89 14.34 1.74
C VAL A 16 -0.23 14.35 0.71
N GLY A 17 -1.31 13.61 0.94
CA GLY A 17 -2.45 13.47 0.04
C GLY A 17 -2.13 12.73 -1.26
N LEU A 18 -1.05 11.96 -1.34
CA LEU A 18 -0.70 11.22 -2.56
C LEU A 18 -1.73 10.10 -2.78
N PRO A 19 -2.40 10.03 -3.95
CA PRO A 19 -3.30 8.92 -4.24
C PRO A 19 -2.55 7.58 -4.31
N VAL A 20 -3.21 6.51 -3.91
CA VAL A 20 -2.71 5.14 -3.93
C VAL A 20 -3.78 4.20 -4.47
N CYS A 21 -3.36 3.14 -5.15
CA CYS A 21 -4.19 1.98 -5.42
C CYS A 21 -3.89 0.90 -4.40
N VAL A 22 -4.91 0.43 -3.69
CA VAL A 22 -4.84 -0.69 -2.76
C VAL A 22 -5.55 -1.89 -3.37
N GLY A 23 -4.85 -3.02 -3.43
CA GLY A 23 -5.37 -4.32 -3.82
C GLY A 23 -5.49 -5.25 -2.63
N VAL A 24 -6.64 -5.90 -2.48
CA VAL A 24 -6.86 -6.96 -1.49
C VAL A 24 -7.15 -8.26 -2.26
N PRO A 25 -6.13 -9.10 -2.48
CA PRO A 25 -6.30 -10.37 -3.17
C PRO A 25 -6.96 -11.43 -2.27
N SER A 26 -7.60 -12.36 -2.94
CA SER A 26 -8.04 -13.66 -2.42
C SER A 26 -7.74 -14.72 -3.47
N ARG A 27 -8.04 -15.98 -3.18
CA ARG A 27 -7.86 -17.07 -4.16
C ARG A 27 -8.70 -16.95 -5.42
N ALA A 28 -9.75 -16.13 -5.41
CA ALA A 28 -10.70 -16.03 -6.52
C ALA A 28 -10.86 -14.61 -7.09
N VAL A 29 -10.62 -13.59 -6.26
CA VAL A 29 -10.90 -12.19 -6.60
C VAL A 29 -9.77 -11.30 -6.09
N LEU A 30 -9.37 -10.33 -6.90
CA LEU A 30 -8.59 -9.18 -6.47
C LEU A 30 -9.51 -7.95 -6.44
N GLN A 31 -9.77 -7.42 -5.26
CA GLN A 31 -10.49 -6.16 -5.13
C GLN A 31 -9.50 -5.00 -5.16
N LEU A 32 -9.74 -4.03 -6.03
CA LEU A 32 -8.91 -2.83 -6.16
C LEU A 32 -9.73 -1.60 -5.73
N SER A 33 -9.11 -0.74 -4.95
CA SER A 33 -9.63 0.59 -4.64
C SER A 33 -8.53 1.61 -4.84
N ALA A 34 -8.83 2.70 -5.55
CA ALA A 34 -7.88 3.77 -5.80
C ALA A 34 -8.44 5.10 -5.29
N GLY A 35 -7.60 5.89 -4.64
CA GLY A 35 -8.03 7.16 -4.09
C GLY A 35 -6.97 7.78 -3.19
N ARG A 36 -7.38 8.83 -2.47
CA ARG A 36 -6.57 9.43 -1.41
C ARG A 36 -6.95 8.82 -0.08
N VAL A 37 -5.95 8.65 0.79
CA VAL A 37 -6.17 8.25 2.17
C VAL A 37 -6.82 9.42 2.91
N HIS A 38 -7.96 9.18 3.55
CA HIS A 38 -8.72 10.18 4.30
C HIS A 38 -8.55 10.01 5.81
N LEU A 39 -8.41 8.77 6.27
CA LEU A 39 -8.25 8.43 7.68
C LEU A 39 -7.34 7.21 7.80
N VAL A 40 -6.48 7.22 8.80
CA VAL A 40 -5.73 6.06 9.27
C VAL A 40 -5.95 5.95 10.77
N GLU A 41 -6.51 4.84 11.21
CA GLU A 41 -6.78 4.60 12.63
C GLU A 41 -6.21 3.24 13.03
N ARG A 42 -5.57 3.19 14.19
CA ARG A 42 -5.02 1.95 14.76
C ARG A 42 -5.76 1.57 16.02
N ILE A 43 -6.46 0.45 15.96
CA ILE A 43 -7.23 -0.13 17.07
C ILE A 43 -6.56 -1.43 17.47
N ARG A 44 -5.68 -1.37 18.48
CA ARG A 44 -4.81 -2.49 18.88
C ARG A 44 -3.92 -2.96 17.71
N THR A 45 -4.20 -4.13 17.15
CA THR A 45 -3.49 -4.71 16.01
C THR A 45 -4.21 -4.41 14.68
N LEU A 46 -5.47 -3.98 14.71
CA LEU A 46 -6.21 -3.63 13.52
C LEU A 46 -5.81 -2.24 13.02
N LEU A 47 -5.40 -2.16 11.76
CA LEU A 47 -5.24 -0.92 11.02
C LEU A 47 -6.49 -0.72 10.16
N VAL A 48 -7.16 0.42 10.31
CA VAL A 48 -8.32 0.82 9.54
C VAL A 48 -7.95 2.03 8.70
N VAL A 49 -8.12 1.93 7.39
CA VAL A 49 -7.76 2.97 6.43
C VAL A 49 -8.96 3.31 5.57
N SER A 50 -9.42 4.56 5.63
CA SER A 50 -10.44 5.06 4.70
C SER A 50 -9.76 5.61 3.44
N LEU A 51 -10.15 5.09 2.28
CA LEU A 51 -9.58 5.43 0.98
C LEU A 51 -10.71 5.67 -0.02
N GLY A 52 -10.86 6.91 -0.52
CA GLY A 52 -11.97 7.28 -1.39
C GLY A 52 -13.33 6.93 -0.76
N HIS A 53 -14.08 6.02 -1.37
CA HIS A 53 -15.37 5.52 -0.86
C HIS A 53 -15.28 4.15 -0.14
N GLY A 54 -14.07 3.63 0.06
CA GLY A 54 -13.85 2.33 0.68
C GLY A 54 -13.11 2.42 2.02
N VAL A 55 -13.12 1.30 2.73
CA VAL A 55 -12.33 1.08 3.95
C VAL A 55 -11.51 -0.19 3.75
N VAL A 56 -10.23 -0.11 4.11
CA VAL A 56 -9.31 -1.25 4.14
C VAL A 56 -9.00 -1.53 5.60
N GLU A 57 -9.22 -2.78 6.00
CA GLU A 57 -8.89 -3.28 7.32
C GLU A 57 -7.76 -4.31 7.21
N LEU A 58 -6.71 -4.14 8.02
CA LEU A 58 -5.56 -5.03 8.05
C LEU A 58 -5.19 -5.35 9.49
N ASP A 59 -5.22 -6.63 9.86
CA ASP A 59 -4.66 -7.06 11.15
C ASP A 59 -3.13 -7.10 11.05
N LEU A 60 -2.47 -6.12 11.66
CA LEU A 60 -1.01 -6.00 11.68
C LEU A 60 -0.34 -7.17 12.42
N ALA A 61 -1.05 -7.89 13.29
CA ALA A 61 -0.50 -9.08 13.93
C ALA A 61 -0.40 -10.29 12.96
N ALA A 62 -1.19 -10.28 11.88
CA ALA A 62 -1.15 -11.31 10.84
C ALA A 62 -0.07 -11.04 9.78
N VAL A 63 0.47 -9.81 9.71
CA VAL A 63 1.51 -9.42 8.76
C VAL A 63 2.84 -10.05 9.16
N ARG A 64 3.42 -10.83 8.24
CA ARG A 64 4.72 -11.48 8.42
C ARG A 64 5.85 -10.71 7.77
N SER A 65 5.61 -10.18 6.58
CA SER A 65 6.65 -9.51 5.81
C SER A 65 6.07 -8.56 4.78
N CYS A 66 6.78 -7.48 4.53
CA CYS A 66 6.52 -6.60 3.39
C CYS A 66 7.68 -6.69 2.40
N LEU A 67 7.35 -6.79 1.12
CA LEU A 67 8.29 -6.80 0.00
C LEU A 67 8.05 -5.60 -0.90
N LEU A 68 9.13 -5.00 -1.37
CA LEU A 68 9.09 -4.02 -2.43
C LEU A 68 9.43 -4.73 -3.74
N VAL A 69 8.47 -4.80 -4.65
CA VAL A 69 8.67 -5.39 -5.98
C VAL A 69 8.55 -4.31 -7.05
N THR A 70 9.27 -4.47 -8.14
CA THR A 70 9.29 -3.49 -9.23
C THR A 70 8.82 -4.14 -10.52
N SER A 71 7.93 -3.46 -11.23
CA SER A 71 7.45 -3.86 -12.56
C SER A 71 7.55 -2.68 -13.54
N TRP A 72 7.48 -2.94 -14.84
CA TRP A 72 7.50 -1.87 -15.85
C TRP A 72 6.11 -1.32 -16.11
N GLY A 73 5.94 -0.01 -15.89
CA GLY A 73 4.72 0.74 -16.17
C GLY A 73 4.92 1.85 -17.20
N PRO A 74 3.85 2.61 -17.52
CA PRO A 74 3.89 3.68 -18.54
C PRO A 74 4.92 4.79 -18.29
N HIS A 75 5.29 5.02 -17.02
CA HIS A 75 6.29 6.03 -16.62
C HIS A 75 7.66 5.41 -16.27
N GLY A 76 7.89 4.16 -16.64
CA GLY A 76 9.09 3.40 -16.33
C GLY A 76 8.89 2.41 -15.17
N PRO A 77 9.98 2.02 -14.47
CA PRO A 77 9.89 1.17 -13.29
C PRO A 77 8.89 1.74 -12.28
N THR A 78 7.98 0.88 -11.81
CA THR A 78 6.95 1.22 -10.83
C THR A 78 7.04 0.23 -9.68
N SER A 79 7.30 0.75 -8.50
CA SER A 79 7.42 -0.02 -7.27
C SER A 79 6.04 -0.32 -6.69
N THR A 80 5.91 -1.51 -6.11
CA THR A 80 4.70 -2.03 -5.50
C THR A 80 5.09 -2.60 -4.15
N LEU A 81 4.39 -2.18 -3.10
CA LEU A 81 4.55 -2.72 -1.76
C LEU A 81 3.57 -3.88 -1.58
N GLU A 82 4.11 -5.08 -1.46
CA GLU A 82 3.33 -6.30 -1.23
C GLU A 82 3.45 -6.72 0.24
N VAL A 83 2.32 -6.96 0.88
CA VAL A 83 2.21 -7.36 2.27
C VAL A 83 1.80 -8.83 2.33
N TYR A 84 2.55 -9.63 3.08
CA TYR A 84 2.37 -11.07 3.18
C TYR A 84 2.08 -11.51 4.60
N ASP A 85 1.23 -12.52 4.73
CA ASP A 85 0.92 -13.16 6.01
C ASP A 85 1.92 -14.28 6.36
N ALA A 86 1.70 -14.94 7.51
CA ALA A 86 2.54 -16.04 7.98
C ALA A 86 2.51 -17.30 7.07
N ARG A 87 1.57 -17.38 6.12
CA ARG A 87 1.46 -18.45 5.12
C ARG A 87 2.09 -18.06 3.78
N SER A 88 2.74 -16.89 3.71
CA SER A 88 3.28 -16.32 2.48
C SER A 88 2.22 -16.04 1.41
N GLU A 89 0.97 -15.86 1.82
CA GLU A 89 -0.08 -15.36 0.95
C GLU A 89 -0.01 -13.82 0.94
N CYS A 90 -0.09 -13.21 -0.24
CA CYS A 90 -0.20 -11.77 -0.33
C CYS A 90 -1.59 -11.37 0.18
N VAL A 91 -1.66 -10.43 1.12
CA VAL A 91 -2.91 -10.00 1.74
C VAL A 91 -3.27 -8.56 1.40
N VAL A 92 -2.28 -7.73 1.08
CA VAL A 92 -2.47 -6.35 0.61
C VAL A 92 -1.37 -5.99 -0.39
N VAL A 93 -1.75 -5.28 -1.44
CA VAL A 93 -0.85 -4.67 -2.42
C VAL A 93 -1.09 -3.17 -2.41
N LEU A 94 -0.03 -2.36 -2.32
CA LEU A 94 -0.10 -0.91 -2.50
C LEU A 94 0.74 -0.52 -3.71
N THR A 95 0.15 0.19 -4.67
CA THR A 95 0.81 0.54 -5.93
C THR A 95 0.19 1.76 -6.60
N GLN A 96 0.76 2.15 -7.73
CA GLN A 96 0.21 3.10 -8.69
C GLN A 96 -0.32 2.32 -9.89
N LEU A 97 -1.64 2.28 -10.06
CA LEU A 97 -2.30 1.56 -11.16
C LEU A 97 -3.18 2.49 -11.99
N GLY A 98 -3.21 2.28 -13.30
CA GLY A 98 -4.05 3.03 -14.24
C GLY A 98 -3.36 4.28 -14.80
N ILE A 99 -4.15 5.30 -15.16
CA ILE A 99 -3.65 6.56 -15.71
C ILE A 99 -3.20 7.46 -14.55
N VAL A 100 -1.99 7.20 -14.06
CA VAL A 100 -1.33 8.01 -13.04
C VAL A 100 -0.52 9.12 -13.73
N GLY A 101 -0.56 10.35 -13.20
CA GLY A 101 0.25 11.44 -13.73
C GLY A 101 1.74 11.27 -13.38
N PRO A 102 2.69 11.73 -14.22
CA PRO A 102 4.13 11.58 -13.96
C PRO A 102 4.59 12.14 -12.60
N GLY A 103 3.95 13.21 -12.11
CA GLY A 103 4.25 13.79 -10.81
C GLY A 103 3.84 12.88 -9.64
N ALA A 104 2.68 12.23 -9.74
CA ALA A 104 2.21 11.29 -8.71
C ALA A 104 3.05 10.01 -8.73
N HIS A 105 3.41 9.50 -9.92
CA HIS A 105 4.34 8.38 -10.07
C HIS A 105 5.70 8.70 -9.44
N ARG A 106 6.31 9.86 -9.76
CA ARG A 106 7.58 10.27 -9.14
C ARG A 106 7.50 10.38 -7.62
N ALA A 107 6.46 11.02 -7.10
CA ALA A 107 6.28 11.18 -5.65
C ALA A 107 6.12 9.83 -4.94
N TRP A 108 5.42 8.88 -5.58
CA TRP A 108 5.28 7.51 -5.11
C TRP A 108 6.61 6.77 -5.04
N GLU A 109 7.40 6.79 -6.12
CA GLU A 109 8.72 6.14 -6.13
C GLU A 109 9.65 6.78 -5.09
N GLN A 110 9.68 8.10 -4.98
CA GLN A 110 10.48 8.82 -3.96
C GLN A 110 10.09 8.46 -2.53
N MET A 111 8.79 8.32 -2.25
CA MET A 111 8.31 7.86 -0.95
C MET A 111 8.83 6.46 -0.65
N LEU A 112 8.72 5.53 -1.60
CA LEU A 112 9.17 4.15 -1.41
C LEU A 112 10.68 4.01 -1.27
N GLU A 113 11.46 4.82 -2.00
CA GLU A 113 12.93 4.92 -1.85
C GLU A 113 13.34 5.43 -0.46
N SER A 114 12.50 6.24 0.18
CA SER A 114 12.78 6.78 1.53
C SER A 114 12.50 5.80 2.67
N LEU A 115 11.88 4.65 2.36
CA LEU A 115 11.56 3.67 3.38
C LEU A 115 12.83 2.99 3.93
N PRO A 116 12.86 2.62 5.21
CA PRO A 116 14.04 1.97 5.79
C PRO A 116 14.35 0.65 5.08
N THR A 117 15.53 0.54 4.49
CA THR A 117 16.01 -0.74 3.94
C THR A 117 16.17 -1.75 5.08
N ALA A 118 15.66 -2.97 4.87
CA ALA A 118 15.76 -4.07 5.83
C ALA A 118 17.20 -4.57 5.97
#